data_AF-A0A1I8EUM1-F1
#
_entry.id   AF-A0A1I8EUM1-F1
#
_cell.length_a   1.000
_cell.length_b   1.000
_cell.length_c   1.000
_cell.angle_alpha   90.00
_cell.angle_beta   90.00
_cell.angle_gamma   90.00
#
_symmetry.space_group_name_H-M   'P 1'
#
loop_
_entity.id
_entity.type
_entity.pdbx_description
1 polymer ?
#
loop_
_entity_poly.entity_id
_entity_poly.type
_entity_poly.pdbx_seq_one_letter_code
_entity_poly.pdbx_strand_id
1 'polypeptide(L)'
;MLWGAYIDKYLTLSSTRNKLRKKEIRQLKKIGSDAETLYEAEIAKMLSDVCPSWRNSLPALIVSLLYNVAISLPDFVRAHITTVKKDKGDEVSSRRYIAKRQPVYEYAVASDIKPVLSCVFSEDSDKKSDSQSDDVSHNNSWTSEELALLVRLSTEKYPAGTPNRWELLAKVLDRSPQSITFMVGKLKQMKRDEYANLLRNSQSSAIVQNVTEITSQNQSNQIFEETSSNWDTSRENSDSEEENISVIWSDYDQRLFETALQEFPKGTVGRWDKIANCVSSKTKQQCIERFKYLSEMVRQRKSHHKNKK
;
A
#
# COMPACT_ATOMS: atom_id res chain seq x y z
N MET A 1 21.79 -2.06 18.61
CA MET A 1 22.14 -3.28 17.83
C MET A 1 23.66 -3.47 17.82
N LEU A 2 24.27 -3.99 18.89
CA LEU A 2 25.73 -4.11 18.97
C LEU A 2 26.30 -5.17 17.97
N TRP A 3 25.56 -6.26 17.73
CA TRP A 3 25.95 -7.28 16.74
C TRP A 3 26.05 -6.75 15.30
N GLY A 4 25.23 -5.77 14.92
CA GLY A 4 25.29 -5.17 13.58
C GLY A 4 26.59 -4.40 13.35
N ALA A 5 27.00 -3.59 14.33
CA ALA A 5 28.27 -2.86 14.28
C ALA A 5 29.48 -3.80 14.34
N TYR A 6 29.40 -4.87 15.13
CA TYR A 6 30.43 -5.91 15.18
C TYR A 6 30.62 -6.58 13.80
N ILE A 7 29.51 -7.00 13.17
CA ILE A 7 29.54 -7.66 11.86
C ILE A 7 30.05 -6.70 10.77
N ASP A 8 29.62 -5.44 10.77
CA ASP A 8 30.05 -4.46 9.78
C ASP A 8 31.56 -4.14 9.89
N LYS A 9 32.07 -4.00 11.12
CA LYS A 9 33.50 -3.81 11.39
C LYS A 9 34.30 -5.06 11.00
N TYR A 10 33.79 -6.26 11.28
CA TYR A 10 34.41 -7.52 10.84
C TYR A 10 34.46 -7.64 9.30
N LEU A 11 33.37 -7.31 8.61
CA LEU A 11 33.30 -7.32 7.15
C LEU A 11 34.25 -6.29 6.53
N THR A 12 34.38 -5.12 7.15
CA THR A 12 35.32 -4.09 6.72
C THR A 12 36.75 -4.58 6.83
N LEU A 13 37.16 -5.11 8.00
CA LEU A 13 38.50 -5.63 8.25
C LEU A 13 38.84 -6.85 7.37
N SER A 14 37.86 -7.74 7.13
CA SER A 14 38.05 -8.89 6.22
C SER A 14 38.08 -8.48 4.74
N SER A 15 37.41 -7.39 4.34
CA SER A 15 37.47 -6.88 2.96
C SER A 15 38.82 -6.25 2.62
N THR A 16 39.49 -5.62 3.60
CA THR A 16 40.83 -5.04 3.43
C THR A 16 41.89 -6.11 3.18
N ARG A 17 41.67 -7.37 3.62
CA ARG A 17 42.52 -8.53 3.31
C ARG A 17 42.69 -8.75 1.81
N ASN A 18 41.60 -8.64 1.03
CA ASN A 18 41.63 -8.87 -0.41
C ASN A 18 42.40 -7.77 -1.18
N LYS A 19 42.70 -6.64 -0.51
CA LYS A 19 43.46 -5.52 -1.07
C LYS A 19 44.95 -5.55 -0.71
N LEU A 20 45.38 -6.48 0.16
CA LEU A 20 46.80 -6.64 0.50
C LEU A 20 47.60 -6.90 -0.78
N ARG A 21 48.71 -6.17 -0.92
CA ARG A 21 49.47 -6.21 -2.17
C ARG A 21 50.01 -7.63 -2.35
N LYS A 22 50.06 -8.14 -3.59
CA LYS A 22 50.62 -9.46 -3.94
C LYS A 22 51.98 -9.79 -3.29
N LYS A 23 52.73 -8.77 -2.83
CA LYS A 23 53.99 -8.88 -2.10
C LYS A 23 53.81 -9.34 -0.64
N GLU A 24 52.82 -8.86 0.09
CA GLU A 24 52.54 -9.26 1.49
C GLU A 24 52.06 -10.70 1.56
N ILE A 25 51.14 -11.10 0.66
CA ILE A 25 50.65 -12.48 0.55
C ILE A 25 51.80 -13.48 0.34
N ARG A 26 52.82 -13.09 -0.45
CA ARG A 26 54.01 -13.93 -0.69
C ARG A 26 54.94 -14.00 0.52
N GLN A 27 55.06 -12.93 1.30
CA GLN A 27 55.87 -12.92 2.53
C GLN A 27 55.22 -13.74 3.64
N LEU A 28 53.90 -13.66 3.78
CA LEU A 28 53.12 -14.45 4.73
C LEU A 28 53.19 -15.94 4.43
N LYS A 29 53.12 -16.32 3.15
CA LYS A 29 53.30 -17.71 2.71
C LYS A 29 54.71 -18.26 3.00
N LYS A 30 55.71 -17.39 3.15
CA LYS A 30 57.11 -17.75 3.47
C LYS A 30 57.34 -17.97 4.97
N ILE A 31 56.47 -17.43 5.84
CA ILE A 31 56.61 -17.49 7.31
C ILE A 31 56.15 -18.84 7.89
N GLY A 32 55.44 -19.67 7.12
CA GLY A 32 55.26 -21.10 7.43
C GLY A 32 54.39 -21.42 8.67
N SER A 33 53.93 -20.43 9.42
CA SER A 33 52.79 -20.56 10.32
C SER A 33 51.55 -20.02 9.63
N ASP A 34 50.41 -20.62 9.98
CA ASP A 34 49.12 -20.49 9.34
C ASP A 34 48.70 -19.00 9.27
N ALA A 35 49.13 -18.29 8.22
CA ALA A 35 49.03 -16.83 8.14
C ALA A 35 47.59 -16.37 8.33
N GLU A 36 46.64 -17.18 7.87
CA GLU A 36 45.20 -17.00 8.09
C GLU A 36 44.85 -16.87 9.58
N THR A 37 45.42 -17.71 10.44
CA THR A 37 45.17 -17.67 11.91
C THR A 37 45.74 -16.42 12.58
N LEU A 38 46.91 -15.92 12.14
CA LEU A 38 47.48 -14.68 12.69
C LEU A 38 46.63 -13.46 12.33
N TYR A 39 46.08 -13.43 11.10
CA TYR A 39 45.17 -12.37 10.70
C TYR A 39 43.83 -12.45 11.41
N GLU A 40 43.26 -13.65 11.56
CA GLU A 40 42.05 -13.83 12.35
C GLU A 40 42.25 -13.41 13.81
N ALA A 41 43.41 -13.70 14.40
CA ALA A 41 43.77 -13.25 15.73
C ALA A 41 43.90 -11.72 15.81
N GLU A 42 44.48 -11.06 14.80
CA GLU A 42 44.58 -9.60 14.74
C GLU A 42 43.19 -8.94 14.60
N ILE A 43 42.33 -9.49 13.75
CA ILE A 43 40.94 -9.04 13.61
C ILE A 43 40.18 -9.24 14.92
N ALA A 44 40.33 -10.39 15.58
CA ALA A 44 39.71 -10.67 16.87
C ALA A 44 40.20 -9.69 17.96
N LYS A 45 41.49 -9.35 17.97
CA LYS A 45 42.07 -8.36 18.88
C LYS A 45 41.45 -6.97 18.65
N MET A 46 41.33 -6.54 17.39
CA MET A 46 40.70 -5.27 17.00
C MET A 46 39.18 -5.20 17.23
N LEU A 47 38.53 -6.35 17.39
CA LEU A 47 37.09 -6.49 17.65
C LEU A 47 36.75 -6.80 19.11
N SER A 48 37.75 -7.05 19.95
CA SER A 48 37.57 -7.37 21.36
C SER A 48 36.77 -6.31 22.12
N ASP A 49 36.96 -5.02 21.79
CA ASP A 49 36.24 -3.88 22.36
C ASP A 49 34.74 -3.85 22.02
N VAL A 50 34.33 -4.53 20.94
CA VAL A 50 32.97 -4.44 20.36
C VAL A 50 32.21 -5.77 20.51
N CYS A 51 32.82 -6.80 21.10
CA CYS A 51 32.25 -8.15 21.19
C CYS A 51 30.92 -8.14 21.96
N PRO A 52 29.78 -8.31 21.29
CA PRO A 52 28.50 -8.26 21.95
C PRO A 52 28.16 -9.60 22.59
N SER A 53 27.50 -9.57 23.75
CA SER A 53 27.00 -10.80 24.37
C SER A 53 25.85 -11.41 23.54
N TRP A 54 25.94 -12.70 23.24
CA TRP A 54 24.91 -13.43 22.49
C TRP A 54 23.62 -13.62 23.31
N ARG A 55 23.73 -13.60 24.64
CA ARG A 55 22.61 -13.76 25.59
C ARG A 55 21.64 -12.58 25.55
N ASN A 56 22.13 -11.39 25.17
CA ASN A 56 21.32 -10.18 25.04
C ASN A 56 20.85 -9.96 23.59
N SER A 57 21.00 -10.97 22.73
CA SER A 57 20.47 -10.90 21.38
C SER A 57 18.94 -10.99 21.39
N LEU A 58 18.28 -10.22 20.53
CA LEU A 58 16.82 -10.24 20.39
C LEU A 58 16.26 -11.66 20.21
N PRO A 59 16.84 -12.54 19.36
CA PRO A 59 16.38 -13.92 19.25
C PRO A 59 16.46 -14.68 20.58
N ALA A 60 17.54 -14.55 21.35
CA ALA A 60 17.67 -15.21 22.65
C ALA A 60 16.68 -14.66 23.69
N LEU A 61 16.46 -13.35 23.70
CA LEU A 61 15.48 -12.70 24.58
C LEU A 61 14.05 -13.09 24.22
N ILE A 62 13.73 -13.21 22.92
CA ILE A 62 12.41 -13.66 22.47
C ILE A 62 12.17 -15.11 22.91
N VAL A 63 13.14 -16.01 22.72
CA VAL A 63 13.02 -17.40 23.18
C VAL A 63 12.88 -17.47 24.70
N SER A 64 13.66 -16.69 25.45
CA SER A 64 13.55 -16.61 26.90
C SER A 64 12.19 -16.05 27.35
N LEU A 65 11.69 -15.00 26.69
CA LEU A 65 10.37 -14.43 26.96
C LEU A 65 9.26 -15.45 26.70
N LEU A 66 9.30 -16.14 25.55
CA LEU A 66 8.33 -17.16 25.19
C LEU A 66 8.36 -18.33 26.19
N TYR A 67 9.55 -18.74 26.62
CA TYR A 67 9.72 -19.76 27.65
C TYR A 67 9.12 -19.33 29.00
N ASN A 68 9.40 -18.10 29.44
CA ASN A 68 8.85 -17.55 30.69
C ASN A 68 7.32 -17.39 30.62
N VAL A 69 6.78 -16.97 29.47
CA VAL A 69 5.33 -16.91 29.25
C VAL A 69 4.74 -18.32 29.28
N ALA A 70 5.33 -19.30 28.59
CA ALA A 70 4.83 -20.67 28.58
C ALA A 70 4.78 -21.31 29.98
N ILE A 71 5.73 -20.95 30.87
CA ILE A 71 5.77 -21.45 32.25
C ILE A 71 4.79 -20.71 33.17
N SER A 72 4.62 -19.39 32.99
CA SER A 72 3.74 -18.57 33.85
C SER A 72 2.27 -18.58 33.42
N LEU A 73 1.99 -18.91 32.15
CA LEU A 73 0.64 -18.93 31.59
C LEU A 73 -0.33 -19.91 32.30
N PRO A 74 0.07 -21.14 32.66
CA PRO A 74 -0.82 -22.06 33.38
C PRO A 74 -1.25 -21.54 34.75
N ASP A 75 -0.38 -20.84 35.47
CA ASP A 75 -0.69 -20.31 36.80
C ASP A 75 -1.58 -19.07 36.70
N PHE A 76 -1.31 -18.21 35.73
CA PHE A 76 -2.16 -17.07 35.40
C PHE A 76 -3.58 -17.50 34.99
N VAL A 77 -3.69 -18.51 34.11
CA VAL A 77 -4.98 -19.07 33.69
C VAL A 77 -5.71 -19.74 34.86
N ARG A 78 -4.99 -20.46 35.73
CA ARG A 78 -5.58 -21.04 36.95
C ARG A 78 -6.16 -19.97 37.87
N ALA A 79 -5.45 -18.85 38.10
CA ALA A 79 -5.94 -17.74 38.92
C ALA A 79 -7.17 -17.03 38.31
N HIS A 80 -7.23 -16.88 36.99
CA HIS A 80 -8.40 -16.30 36.32
C HIS A 80 -9.62 -17.23 36.32
N ILE A 81 -9.41 -18.55 36.22
CA ILE A 81 -10.53 -19.50 36.29
C ILE A 81 -11.13 -19.56 37.70
N THR A 82 -10.30 -19.46 38.76
CA THR A 82 -10.79 -19.50 40.14
C THR A 82 -11.57 -18.24 40.52
N THR A 83 -11.16 -17.06 40.06
CA THR A 83 -11.90 -15.80 40.27
C THR A 83 -13.27 -15.82 39.58
N VAL A 84 -13.33 -16.25 38.31
CA VAL A 84 -14.61 -16.38 37.57
C VAL A 84 -15.54 -17.43 38.20
N LYS A 85 -14.99 -18.53 38.75
CA LYS A 85 -15.79 -19.52 39.49
C LYS A 85 -16.30 -18.99 40.82
N LYS A 86 -15.53 -18.14 41.51
CA LYS A 86 -15.95 -17.51 42.77
C LYS A 86 -17.11 -16.54 42.55
N ASP A 87 -17.02 -15.68 41.54
CA ASP A 87 -18.10 -14.74 41.19
C ASP A 87 -19.39 -15.47 40.79
N LYS A 88 -19.28 -16.62 40.10
CA LYS A 88 -20.44 -17.47 39.77
C LYS A 88 -21.00 -18.25 40.96
N GLY A 89 -20.17 -18.59 41.95
CA GLY A 89 -20.60 -19.29 43.17
C GLY A 89 -21.43 -18.42 44.10
N ASP A 90 -21.07 -17.15 44.22
CA ASP A 90 -21.78 -16.18 45.07
C ASP A 90 -23.11 -15.72 44.43
N GLU A 91 -23.22 -15.73 43.10
CA GLU A 91 -24.46 -15.40 42.39
C GLU A 91 -25.53 -16.52 42.44
N VAL A 92 -25.10 -17.79 42.54
CA VAL A 92 -26.01 -18.95 42.54
C VAL A 92 -26.58 -19.25 43.94
N SER A 93 -25.91 -18.86 45.03
CA SER A 93 -26.40 -19.10 46.41
C SER A 93 -27.51 -18.12 46.85
N SER A 94 -27.60 -16.93 46.25
CA SER A 94 -28.55 -15.89 46.67
C SER A 94 -29.93 -15.95 46.00
N ARG A 95 -30.18 -16.83 45.02
CA ARG A 95 -31.52 -17.00 44.43
C ARG A 95 -32.37 -17.99 45.22
N ARG A 96 -32.72 -17.63 46.45
CA ARG A 96 -33.96 -18.13 47.06
C ARG A 96 -35.13 -17.45 46.36
N TYR A 97 -35.84 -18.19 45.52
CA TYR A 97 -37.02 -17.70 44.80
C TYR A 97 -38.12 -17.33 45.81
N ILE A 98 -38.23 -16.04 46.13
CA ILE A 98 -39.43 -15.50 46.79
C ILE A 98 -40.49 -15.37 45.69
N ALA A 99 -41.50 -16.24 45.73
CA ALA A 99 -42.65 -16.17 44.85
C ALA A 99 -43.42 -14.87 45.12
N LYS A 100 -43.26 -13.87 44.25
CA LYS A 100 -44.09 -12.66 44.27
C LYS A 100 -45.52 -13.06 43.87
N ARG A 101 -46.50 -12.85 44.75
CA ARG A 101 -47.93 -13.00 44.39
C ARG A 101 -48.24 -12.04 43.24
N GLN A 102 -48.86 -12.55 42.17
CA GLN A 102 -49.32 -11.71 41.07
C GLN A 102 -50.55 -10.91 41.51
N PRO A 103 -50.66 -9.61 41.14
CA PRO A 103 -51.87 -8.85 41.39
C PRO A 103 -53.00 -9.36 40.51
N VAL A 104 -54.17 -9.57 41.10
CA VAL A 104 -55.41 -9.87 40.38
C VAL A 104 -55.87 -8.60 39.68
N TYR A 105 -55.93 -8.61 38.36
CA TYR A 105 -56.47 -7.50 37.58
C TYR A 105 -57.98 -7.66 37.44
N GLU A 106 -58.73 -6.76 38.06
CA GLU A 106 -60.15 -6.59 37.81
C GLU A 106 -60.31 -5.63 36.61
N TYR A 107 -60.81 -6.15 35.50
CA TYR A 107 -61.03 -5.36 34.29
C TYR A 107 -62.44 -4.77 34.32
N ALA A 108 -62.54 -3.44 34.44
CA ALA A 108 -63.77 -2.73 34.11
C ALA A 108 -63.94 -2.77 32.59
N VAL A 109 -64.88 -3.57 32.11
CA VAL A 109 -65.26 -3.63 30.69
C VAL A 109 -66.02 -2.34 30.36
N ALA A 110 -65.45 -1.50 29.50
CA ALA A 110 -66.14 -0.30 29.02
C ALA A 110 -67.35 -0.72 28.17
N SER A 111 -68.56 -0.40 28.65
CA SER A 111 -69.84 -0.76 28.05
C SER A 111 -70.18 -0.04 26.74
N ASP A 112 -69.39 0.98 26.36
CA ASP A 112 -69.84 1.99 25.40
C ASP A 112 -69.10 1.95 24.04
N ILE A 113 -68.41 0.87 23.73
CA ILE A 113 -67.66 0.75 22.47
C ILE A 113 -68.56 0.11 21.40
N LYS A 114 -69.08 0.93 20.50
CA LYS A 114 -69.85 0.50 19.34
C LYS A 114 -68.90 -0.09 18.29
N PRO A 115 -69.06 -1.36 17.86
CA PRO A 115 -68.15 -1.97 16.90
C PRO A 115 -68.32 -1.31 15.52
N VAL A 116 -67.25 -0.71 14.99
CA VAL A 116 -67.21 -0.28 13.59
C VAL A 116 -66.80 -1.49 12.75
N LEU A 117 -67.71 -1.92 11.88
CA LEU A 117 -67.56 -3.04 10.96
C LEU A 117 -66.32 -2.89 10.07
N SER A 118 -65.70 -4.04 9.85
CA SER A 118 -64.47 -4.29 9.11
C SER A 118 -64.49 -3.83 7.65
N CYS A 119 -63.33 -3.31 7.22
CA CYS A 119 -62.75 -3.34 5.88
C CYS A 119 -63.69 -3.60 4.70
N VAL A 120 -64.02 -2.54 3.97
CA VAL A 120 -64.33 -2.62 2.54
C VAL A 120 -63.13 -2.07 1.79
N PHE A 121 -62.43 -2.97 1.09
CA PHE A 121 -61.48 -2.60 0.04
C PHE A 121 -62.28 -2.03 -1.14
N SER A 122 -61.90 -0.86 -1.62
CA SER A 122 -62.26 -0.38 -2.95
C SER A 122 -61.07 0.37 -3.51
N GLU A 123 -60.51 -0.16 -4.60
CA GLU A 123 -59.61 0.53 -5.52
C GLU A 123 -60.36 1.69 -6.15
N ASP A 124 -59.77 2.90 -6.17
CA ASP A 124 -59.41 3.59 -7.41
C ASP A 124 -58.99 5.05 -7.20
N SER A 125 -57.97 5.43 -7.98
CA SER A 125 -57.71 6.74 -8.61
C SER A 125 -57.19 7.95 -7.80
N ASP A 126 -55.93 8.29 -8.12
CA ASP A 126 -55.38 9.61 -8.49
C ASP A 126 -55.69 10.88 -7.67
N LYS A 127 -54.61 11.50 -7.13
CA LYS A 127 -54.13 12.86 -7.54
C LYS A 127 -52.96 13.40 -6.68
N LYS A 128 -51.86 13.71 -7.39
CA LYS A 128 -50.94 14.88 -7.30
C LYS A 128 -50.80 15.67 -5.98
N SER A 129 -49.55 15.72 -5.50
CA SER A 129 -48.88 16.91 -4.92
C SER A 129 -47.37 16.69 -5.02
N ASP A 130 -46.73 17.04 -6.13
CA ASP A 130 -45.94 18.27 -6.32
C ASP A 130 -45.10 18.69 -5.10
N SER A 131 -43.83 18.28 -5.13
CA SER A 131 -42.71 18.95 -4.48
C SER A 131 -41.47 18.63 -5.30
N GLN A 132 -41.07 19.62 -6.09
CA GLN A 132 -39.82 19.73 -6.82
C GLN A 132 -38.61 19.24 -6.01
N SER A 133 -37.98 18.18 -6.52
CA SER A 133 -36.53 18.04 -6.53
C SER A 133 -36.18 17.18 -7.72
N ASP A 134 -35.41 17.72 -8.66
CA ASP A 134 -34.91 17.03 -9.84
C ASP A 134 -34.28 15.69 -9.43
N ASP A 135 -34.99 14.59 -9.68
CA ASP A 135 -34.49 13.22 -9.55
C ASP A 135 -33.52 12.96 -10.70
N VAL A 136 -32.33 13.55 -10.58
CA VAL A 136 -31.15 12.99 -11.22
C VAL A 136 -30.91 11.68 -10.51
N SER A 137 -31.44 10.60 -11.10
CA SER A 137 -31.08 9.24 -10.76
C SER A 137 -29.56 9.10 -10.90
N HIS A 138 -28.83 9.45 -9.84
CA HIS A 138 -27.44 9.09 -9.71
C HIS A 138 -27.43 7.59 -9.55
N ASN A 139 -27.32 6.92 -10.70
CA ASN A 139 -27.09 5.51 -10.85
C ASN A 139 -26.21 5.02 -9.71
N ASN A 140 -26.57 3.87 -9.14
CA ASN A 140 -25.98 3.21 -7.96
C ASN A 140 -24.46 2.88 -8.09
N SER A 141 -23.81 3.42 -9.10
CA SER A 141 -22.43 3.23 -9.53
C SER A 141 -21.59 4.45 -9.11
N TRP A 142 -20.74 4.24 -8.12
CA TRP A 142 -19.77 5.23 -7.66
C TRP A 142 -18.68 5.42 -8.70
N THR A 143 -18.47 6.66 -9.14
CA THR A 143 -17.37 6.98 -10.06
C THR A 143 -16.06 7.11 -9.30
N SER A 144 -14.94 6.91 -9.99
CA SER A 144 -13.60 7.02 -9.38
C SER A 144 -13.33 8.44 -8.85
N GLU A 145 -13.81 9.45 -9.57
CA GLU A 145 -13.67 10.87 -9.21
C GLU A 145 -14.47 11.20 -7.94
N GLU A 146 -15.68 10.66 -7.84
CA GLU A 146 -16.53 10.84 -6.67
C GLU A 146 -15.99 10.10 -5.44
N LEU A 147 -15.43 8.90 -5.62
CA LEU A 147 -14.74 8.18 -4.54
C LEU A 147 -13.52 8.96 -4.04
N ALA A 148 -12.74 9.57 -4.94
CA ALA A 148 -11.61 10.42 -4.58
C ALA A 148 -12.06 11.69 -3.83
N LEU A 149 -13.15 12.33 -4.25
CA LEU A 149 -13.75 13.47 -3.55
C LEU A 149 -14.25 13.07 -2.16
N LEU A 150 -14.98 11.95 -2.05
CA LEU A 150 -15.43 11.40 -0.77
C LEU A 150 -14.26 11.21 0.18
N VAL A 151 -13.19 10.54 -0.27
CA VAL A 151 -12.00 10.32 0.56
C VAL A 151 -11.41 11.65 1.02
N ARG A 152 -11.16 12.59 0.10
CA ARG A 152 -10.55 13.89 0.40
C ARG A 152 -11.38 14.71 1.40
N LEU A 153 -12.68 14.83 1.17
CA LEU A 153 -13.59 15.56 2.06
C LEU A 153 -13.65 14.90 3.44
N SER A 154 -13.63 13.57 3.49
CA SER A 154 -13.74 12.79 4.71
C SER A 154 -12.48 12.81 5.59
N THR A 155 -11.31 13.12 5.02
CA THR A 155 -10.03 13.17 5.72
C THR A 155 -9.54 14.59 5.99
N GLU A 156 -9.75 15.51 5.05
CA GLU A 156 -9.22 16.87 5.10
C GLU A 156 -10.24 17.89 5.62
N LYS A 157 -11.47 17.86 5.11
CA LYS A 157 -12.51 18.86 5.45
C LYS A 157 -13.34 18.50 6.67
N TYR A 158 -13.74 17.23 6.78
CA TYR A 158 -14.64 16.75 7.82
C TYR A 158 -14.05 15.54 8.55
N PRO A 159 -13.05 15.72 9.42
CA PRO A 159 -12.39 14.62 10.14
C PRO A 159 -13.34 13.89 11.10
N ALA A 160 -12.86 12.78 11.68
CA ALA A 160 -13.64 12.00 12.64
C ALA A 160 -14.02 12.85 13.86
N GLY A 161 -15.29 12.84 14.25
CA GLY A 161 -15.83 13.69 15.33
C GLY A 161 -16.55 14.96 14.86
N THR A 162 -16.57 15.25 13.56
CA THR A 162 -17.38 16.36 13.02
C THR A 162 -18.88 16.05 13.20
N PRO A 163 -19.68 16.94 13.81
CA PRO A 163 -21.12 16.74 13.93
C PRO A 163 -21.77 16.75 12.54
N ASN A 164 -22.79 15.91 12.35
CA ASN A 164 -23.53 15.79 11.09
C ASN A 164 -22.65 15.60 9.83
N ARG A 165 -21.49 14.94 10.00
CA ARG A 165 -20.51 14.69 8.92
C ARG A 165 -21.15 14.12 7.66
N TRP A 166 -22.05 13.15 7.81
CA TRP A 166 -22.67 12.48 6.67
C TRP A 166 -23.66 13.37 5.91
N GLU A 167 -24.33 14.30 6.61
CA GLU A 167 -25.22 15.29 6.00
C GLU A 167 -24.43 16.35 5.23
N LEU A 168 -23.28 16.78 5.77
CA LEU A 168 -22.38 17.71 5.09
C LEU A 168 -21.76 17.10 3.83
N LEU A 169 -21.34 15.83 3.90
CA LEU A 169 -20.82 15.10 2.72
C LEU A 169 -21.93 14.85 1.69
N ALA A 170 -23.14 14.51 2.14
CA ALA A 170 -24.31 14.31 1.27
C ALA A 170 -24.62 15.54 0.43
N LYS A 171 -24.54 16.73 1.04
CA LYS A 171 -24.75 18.00 0.35
C LYS A 171 -23.70 18.32 -0.72
N VAL A 172 -22.48 17.80 -0.58
CA VAL A 172 -21.37 18.09 -1.51
C VAL A 172 -21.26 17.04 -2.62
N LEU A 173 -21.66 15.79 -2.34
CA LEU A 173 -21.62 14.67 -3.29
C LEU A 173 -22.97 14.41 -3.95
N ASP A 174 -24.00 15.21 -3.67
CA ASP A 174 -25.38 15.04 -4.16
C ASP A 174 -25.90 13.60 -3.98
N ARG A 175 -25.57 12.99 -2.83
CA ARG A 175 -25.87 11.59 -2.50
C ARG A 175 -26.52 11.48 -1.13
N SER A 176 -27.33 10.45 -0.91
CA SER A 176 -27.94 10.23 0.40
C SER A 176 -26.88 9.94 1.50
N PRO A 177 -27.07 10.45 2.73
CA PRO A 177 -26.15 10.18 3.85
C PRO A 177 -25.93 8.68 4.12
N GLN A 178 -26.96 7.87 3.88
CA GLN A 178 -26.93 6.42 4.04
C GLN A 178 -26.02 5.75 3.00
N SER A 179 -26.09 6.18 1.74
CA SER A 179 -25.24 5.68 0.64
C SER A 179 -23.76 5.97 0.91
N ILE A 180 -23.45 7.20 1.36
CA ILE A 180 -22.10 7.60 1.73
C ILE A 180 -21.57 6.76 2.90
N THR A 181 -22.38 6.57 3.94
CA THR A 181 -21.99 5.79 5.12
C THR A 181 -21.69 4.33 4.75
N PHE A 182 -22.54 3.74 3.92
CA PHE A 182 -22.33 2.39 3.39
C PHE A 182 -21.02 2.29 2.62
N MET A 183 -20.74 3.24 1.73
CA MET A 183 -19.55 3.22 0.89
C MET A 183 -18.26 3.50 1.63
N VAL A 184 -18.26 4.40 2.62
CA VAL A 184 -17.09 4.55 3.50
C VAL A 184 -16.84 3.27 4.30
N GLY A 185 -17.91 2.61 4.77
CA GLY A 185 -17.81 1.29 5.40
C GLY A 185 -17.21 0.24 4.45
N LYS A 186 -17.65 0.21 3.19
CA LYS A 186 -17.16 -0.69 2.15
C LYS A 186 -15.68 -0.43 1.82
N LEU A 187 -15.29 0.83 1.64
CA LEU A 187 -13.91 1.25 1.39
C LEU A 187 -12.98 0.86 2.54
N LYS A 188 -13.46 0.90 3.78
CA LYS A 188 -12.69 0.49 4.97
C LYS A 188 -12.49 -1.04 5.06
N GLN A 189 -13.40 -1.82 4.48
CA GLN A 189 -13.34 -3.28 4.47
C GLN A 189 -12.53 -3.85 3.29
N MET A 190 -12.30 -3.07 2.24
CA MET A 190 -11.51 -3.48 1.08
C MET A 190 -10.02 -3.61 1.39
N LYS A 191 -9.33 -4.51 0.66
CA LYS A 191 -7.86 -4.61 0.73
C LYS A 191 -7.23 -3.33 0.20
N ARG A 192 -6.09 -2.95 0.79
CA ARG A 192 -5.38 -1.70 0.44
C ARG A 192 -5.07 -1.58 -1.06
N ASP A 193 -4.78 -2.68 -1.73
CA ASP A 193 -4.44 -2.71 -3.16
C ASP A 193 -5.66 -2.50 -4.05
N GLU A 194 -6.82 -3.05 -3.69
CA GLU A 194 -8.09 -2.86 -4.41
C GLU A 194 -8.58 -1.41 -4.28
N TYR A 195 -8.47 -0.84 -3.08
CA TYR A 195 -8.75 0.57 -2.82
C TYR A 195 -7.86 1.49 -3.66
N ALA A 196 -6.56 1.21 -3.72
CA ALA A 196 -5.62 2.00 -4.53
C ALA A 196 -5.96 1.95 -6.03
N ASN A 197 -6.40 0.80 -6.55
CA ASN A 197 -6.81 0.66 -7.94
C ASN A 197 -8.09 1.46 -8.26
N LEU A 198 -9.07 1.49 -7.35
CA LEU A 198 -10.30 2.28 -7.52
C LEU A 198 -10.04 3.79 -7.56
N LEU A 199 -9.07 4.30 -6.77
CA LEU A 199 -8.69 5.71 -6.80
C LEU A 199 -7.78 6.06 -8.00
N ARG A 200 -7.04 5.09 -8.54
CA ARG A 200 -6.10 5.30 -9.65
C ARG A 200 -6.81 5.50 -11.00
N ASN A 201 -8.02 4.95 -11.17
CA ASN A 201 -8.84 5.19 -12.36
C ASN A 201 -9.21 6.67 -12.55
N SER A 202 -9.21 7.49 -11.49
CA SER A 202 -9.47 8.94 -11.55
C SER A 202 -8.31 9.74 -12.16
N GLN A 203 -7.07 9.25 -12.08
CA GLN A 203 -5.92 9.87 -12.76
C GLN A 203 -5.82 9.46 -14.24
N SER A 204 -6.63 8.48 -14.66
CA SER A 204 -6.64 7.95 -16.03
C SER A 204 -7.73 8.62 -16.87
N SER A 205 -8.78 9.18 -16.27
CA SER A 205 -9.89 9.83 -17.00
C SER A 205 -9.49 11.17 -17.63
N ALA A 206 -8.59 11.95 -17.00
CA ALA A 206 -8.15 13.24 -17.52
C ALA A 206 -7.31 13.16 -18.80
N ILE A 207 -6.74 11.98 -19.14
CA ILE A 207 -5.96 11.77 -20.37
C ILE A 207 -6.76 10.97 -21.41
N VAL A 208 -7.69 10.12 -20.98
CA VAL A 208 -8.42 9.21 -21.89
C VAL A 208 -9.64 9.85 -22.53
N GLN A 209 -10.23 10.91 -21.96
CA GLN A 209 -11.35 11.62 -22.60
C GLN A 209 -10.92 12.40 -23.86
N ASN A 210 -9.70 12.92 -23.92
CA ASN A 210 -9.19 13.60 -25.12
C ASN A 210 -8.85 12.63 -26.27
N VAL A 211 -8.65 11.33 -25.98
CA VAL A 211 -8.27 10.33 -27.01
C VAL A 211 -9.51 9.74 -27.68
N THR A 212 -10.66 9.70 -27.00
CA THR A 212 -11.90 9.14 -27.56
C THR A 212 -12.60 10.08 -28.55
N GLU A 213 -12.37 11.39 -28.48
CA GLU A 213 -12.95 12.36 -29.42
C GLU A 213 -12.04 12.65 -30.64
N ILE A 214 -10.72 12.48 -30.53
CA ILE A 214 -9.77 12.76 -31.62
C ILE A 214 -9.69 11.61 -32.65
N THR A 215 -10.11 10.39 -32.31
CA THR A 215 -9.94 9.22 -33.20
C THR A 215 -11.02 9.08 -34.30
N SER A 216 -11.96 10.02 -34.41
CA SER A 216 -13.08 9.93 -35.38
C SER A 216 -13.05 10.95 -36.54
N GLN A 217 -12.08 11.87 -36.60
CA GLN A 217 -11.95 12.79 -37.73
C GLN A 217 -10.48 13.00 -38.12
N ASN A 218 -10.24 13.02 -39.43
CA ASN A 218 -9.02 13.43 -40.14
C ASN A 218 -7.99 12.35 -40.45
N GLN A 219 -8.39 11.51 -41.40
CA GLN A 219 -7.54 11.06 -42.50
C GLN A 219 -7.46 12.20 -43.54
N SER A 220 -6.37 12.97 -43.62
CA SER A 220 -5.85 13.64 -44.84
C SER A 220 -4.70 14.63 -44.57
N ASN A 221 -3.60 14.43 -45.33
CA ASN A 221 -2.61 15.37 -45.89
C ASN A 221 -1.80 16.39 -45.05
N GLN A 222 -0.46 16.19 -45.14
CA GLN A 222 0.63 17.12 -45.53
C GLN A 222 0.95 18.43 -44.75
N ILE A 223 2.23 18.50 -44.34
CA ILE A 223 3.24 19.59 -44.55
C ILE A 223 2.90 21.01 -44.05
N PHE A 224 3.64 21.53 -43.06
CA PHE A 224 4.66 22.61 -43.18
C PHE A 224 5.11 23.11 -41.79
N GLU A 225 6.42 23.37 -41.68
CA GLU A 225 7.15 24.04 -40.59
C GLU A 225 6.68 25.48 -40.37
N GLU A 226 6.94 26.14 -39.24
CA GLU A 226 8.11 26.97 -38.87
C GLU A 226 7.49 28.10 -37.99
N THR A 227 8.12 28.88 -37.10
CA THR A 227 9.47 29.43 -36.97
C THR A 227 9.52 30.14 -35.60
N SER A 228 10.66 30.16 -34.92
CA SER A 228 11.28 31.36 -34.28
C SER A 228 12.61 30.91 -33.63
N SER A 229 13.73 30.92 -34.36
CA SER A 229 14.77 31.97 -34.37
C SER A 229 15.60 32.07 -33.07
N ASN A 230 16.92 32.12 -33.00
CA ASN A 230 18.03 32.20 -33.97
C ASN A 230 19.33 32.28 -33.10
N TRP A 231 20.43 31.57 -33.43
CA TRP A 231 21.78 32.18 -33.54
C TRP A 231 22.75 31.23 -34.27
N ASP A 232 23.36 31.78 -35.31
CA ASP A 232 24.33 31.20 -36.24
C ASP A 232 25.75 31.28 -35.64
N THR A 233 26.55 30.21 -35.80
CA THR A 233 27.99 30.32 -36.17
C THR A 233 28.47 29.00 -36.78
N SER A 234 28.42 28.94 -38.10
CA SER A 234 29.36 28.30 -39.05
C SER A 234 30.56 27.48 -38.51
N ARG A 235 30.61 26.16 -38.84
CA ARG A 235 31.69 25.42 -39.58
C ARG A 235 31.93 23.96 -39.10
N GLU A 236 31.92 23.07 -40.11
CA GLU A 236 32.58 21.76 -40.27
C GLU A 236 32.04 20.48 -39.58
N ASN A 237 31.58 19.56 -40.45
CA ASN A 237 31.66 18.10 -40.43
C ASN A 237 30.85 17.22 -39.43
N SER A 238 30.26 16.17 -40.03
CA SER A 238 30.23 14.78 -39.53
C SER A 238 28.94 14.28 -38.82
N ASP A 239 28.07 13.59 -39.57
CA ASP A 239 27.55 12.24 -39.27
C ASP A 239 26.94 11.94 -37.88
N SER A 240 26.38 12.91 -37.15
CA SER A 240 26.09 12.77 -35.71
C SER A 240 24.67 13.13 -35.22
N GLU A 241 23.67 13.10 -36.10
CA GLU A 241 22.27 13.38 -35.71
C GLU A 241 21.46 12.13 -35.29
N GLU A 242 21.78 10.92 -35.79
CA GLU A 242 21.04 9.69 -35.44
C GLU A 242 21.38 9.14 -34.03
N GLU A 243 22.61 9.39 -33.53
CA GLU A 243 23.00 8.88 -32.20
C GLU A 243 22.37 9.66 -31.04
N ASN A 244 22.13 10.97 -31.22
CA ASN A 244 21.67 11.86 -30.16
C ASN A 244 20.21 11.59 -29.74
N ILE A 245 19.35 11.27 -30.72
CA ILE A 245 17.96 10.85 -30.49
C ILE A 245 17.93 9.48 -29.78
N SER A 246 18.95 8.64 -29.94
CA SER A 246 19.03 7.33 -29.29
C SER A 246 19.27 7.42 -27.77
N VAL A 247 19.90 8.49 -27.28
CA VAL A 247 20.25 8.64 -25.85
C VAL A 247 19.07 9.14 -25.01
N ILE A 248 18.16 9.93 -25.59
CA ILE A 248 17.02 10.52 -24.88
C ILE A 248 15.90 9.48 -24.76
N TRP A 249 15.54 9.10 -23.53
CA TRP A 249 14.38 8.24 -23.24
C TRP A 249 13.11 9.07 -23.25
N SER A 250 12.30 8.93 -24.30
CA SER A 250 10.95 9.49 -24.35
C SER A 250 10.02 8.77 -23.38
N ASP A 251 9.00 9.46 -22.86
CA ASP A 251 7.95 8.86 -22.03
C ASP A 251 7.24 7.71 -22.74
N TYR A 252 7.13 7.78 -24.07
CA TYR A 252 6.58 6.71 -24.90
C TYR A 252 7.47 5.45 -24.88
N ASP A 253 8.76 5.60 -25.17
CA ASP A 253 9.74 4.51 -25.15
C ASP A 253 9.86 3.87 -23.76
N GLN A 254 9.82 4.70 -22.71
CA GLN A 254 9.86 4.24 -21.33
C GLN A 254 8.65 3.36 -20.99
N ARG A 255 7.44 3.72 -21.44
CA ARG A 255 6.23 2.90 -21.23
C ARG A 255 6.29 1.58 -21.99
N LEU A 256 6.79 1.57 -23.22
CA LEU A 256 7.00 0.33 -23.99
C LEU A 256 8.00 -0.58 -23.30
N PHE A 257 9.11 -0.02 -22.82
CA PHE A 257 10.13 -0.75 -22.09
C PHE A 257 9.60 -1.36 -20.78
N GLU A 258 8.81 -0.62 -20.01
CA GLU A 258 8.19 -1.14 -18.78
C GLU A 258 7.17 -2.23 -19.06
N THR A 259 6.36 -2.09 -20.10
CA THR A 259 5.40 -3.11 -20.55
C THR A 259 6.14 -4.40 -20.96
N ALA A 260 7.19 -4.27 -21.77
CA ALA A 260 8.02 -5.40 -22.19
C ALA A 260 8.73 -6.09 -21.01
N LEU A 261 9.15 -5.35 -19.99
CA LEU A 261 9.74 -5.92 -18.77
C LEU A 261 8.76 -6.77 -17.96
N GLN A 262 7.46 -6.46 -18.02
CA GLN A 262 6.39 -7.25 -17.39
C GLN A 262 6.07 -8.50 -18.19
N GLU A 263 5.99 -8.38 -19.52
CA GLU A 263 5.71 -9.49 -20.43
C GLU A 263 6.83 -10.55 -20.43
N PHE A 264 8.09 -10.11 -20.35
CA PHE A 264 9.26 -10.99 -20.29
C PHE A 264 9.91 -10.95 -18.89
N PRO A 265 9.52 -11.85 -17.95
CA PRO A 265 10.10 -11.89 -16.61
C PRO A 265 11.55 -12.44 -16.59
N LYS A 266 12.16 -12.44 -15.41
CA LYS A 266 13.51 -13.00 -15.20
C LYS A 266 13.51 -14.51 -15.51
N GLY A 267 14.43 -14.95 -16.36
CA GLY A 267 14.56 -16.37 -16.77
C GLY A 267 14.13 -16.67 -18.21
N THR A 268 13.52 -15.71 -18.92
CA THR A 268 13.21 -15.87 -20.35
C THR A 268 14.49 -15.93 -21.19
N VAL A 269 14.63 -16.94 -22.04
CA VAL A 269 15.73 -17.05 -23.00
C VAL A 269 15.64 -15.90 -24.01
N GLY A 270 16.76 -15.20 -24.23
CA GLY A 270 16.79 -14.04 -25.14
C GLY A 270 15.94 -12.86 -24.66
N ARG A 271 15.70 -12.73 -23.35
CA ARG A 271 14.85 -11.66 -22.76
C ARG A 271 15.14 -10.28 -23.33
N TRP A 272 16.42 -9.89 -23.38
CA TRP A 272 16.82 -8.57 -23.82
C TRP A 272 16.61 -8.32 -25.32
N ASP A 273 16.72 -9.38 -26.14
CA ASP A 273 16.44 -9.31 -27.56
C ASP A 273 14.95 -9.08 -27.82
N LYS A 274 14.08 -9.77 -27.06
CA LYS A 274 12.62 -9.56 -27.13
C LYS A 274 12.21 -8.16 -26.67
N ILE A 275 12.82 -7.66 -25.59
CA ILE A 275 12.56 -6.31 -25.09
C ILE A 275 13.02 -5.24 -26.11
N ALA A 276 14.17 -5.44 -26.76
CA ALA A 276 14.64 -4.53 -27.80
C ALA A 276 13.68 -4.50 -29.02
N ASN A 277 13.10 -5.64 -29.38
CA ASN A 277 12.09 -5.68 -30.45
C ASN A 277 10.80 -4.92 -30.12
N CYS A 278 10.42 -4.83 -28.83
CA CYS A 278 9.27 -4.04 -28.38
C CYS A 278 9.58 -2.53 -28.32
N VAL A 279 10.85 -2.14 -28.27
CA VAL A 279 11.32 -0.75 -28.21
C VAL A 279 12.25 -0.52 -29.40
N SER A 280 11.70 -0.51 -30.61
CA SER A 280 12.46 -0.43 -31.86
C SER A 280 13.30 0.85 -32.01
N SER A 281 12.99 1.89 -31.21
CA SER A 281 13.75 3.13 -31.11
C SER A 281 15.03 3.02 -30.29
N LYS A 282 15.22 1.93 -29.52
CA LYS A 282 16.36 1.74 -28.61
C LYS A 282 17.05 0.40 -28.83
N THR A 283 18.37 0.38 -28.67
CA THR A 283 19.14 -0.85 -28.83
C THR A 283 19.04 -1.75 -27.58
N LYS A 284 19.31 -3.04 -27.77
CA LYS A 284 19.43 -4.02 -26.67
C LYS A 284 20.33 -3.52 -25.54
N GLN A 285 21.44 -2.87 -25.87
CA GLN A 285 22.41 -2.38 -24.91
C GLN A 285 21.85 -1.22 -24.07
N GLN A 286 21.13 -0.28 -24.71
CA GLN A 286 20.45 0.82 -24.03
C GLN A 286 19.34 0.33 -23.10
N CYS A 287 18.57 -0.68 -23.52
CA CYS A 287 17.57 -1.33 -22.68
C CYS A 287 18.19 -1.96 -21.42
N ILE A 288 19.35 -2.61 -21.55
CA ILE A 288 20.08 -3.21 -20.41
C ILE A 288 20.61 -2.11 -19.47
N GLU A 289 21.19 -1.04 -20.01
CA GLU A 289 21.72 0.07 -19.23
C GLU A 289 20.61 0.79 -18.45
N ARG A 290 19.48 1.07 -19.11
CA ARG A 290 18.30 1.65 -18.47
C ARG A 290 17.77 0.77 -17.34
N PHE A 291 17.71 -0.55 -17.55
CA PHE A 291 17.33 -1.48 -16.49
C PHE A 291 18.26 -1.42 -15.28
N LYS A 292 19.58 -1.36 -15.51
CA LYS A 292 20.58 -1.23 -14.43
C LYS A 292 20.38 0.06 -13.65
N TYR A 293 20.17 1.17 -14.35
CA TYR A 293 19.89 2.47 -13.75
C TYR A 293 18.63 2.43 -12.86
N LEU A 294 17.51 1.90 -13.38
CA LEU A 294 16.26 1.78 -12.61
C LEU A 294 16.42 0.86 -11.40
N SER A 295 17.14 -0.25 -11.56
CA SER A 295 17.43 -1.18 -10.45
C SER A 295 18.25 -0.50 -9.35
N GLU A 296 19.22 0.32 -9.72
CA GLU A 296 20.04 1.08 -8.79
C GLU A 296 19.21 2.15 -8.05
N MET A 297 18.37 2.90 -8.76
CA MET A 297 17.46 3.87 -8.14
C MET A 297 16.53 3.21 -7.10
N VAL A 298 15.98 2.03 -7.43
CA VAL A 298 15.14 1.27 -6.49
C VAL A 298 15.95 0.81 -5.27
N ARG A 299 17.20 0.36 -5.49
CA ARG A 299 18.10 -0.05 -4.40
C ARG A 299 18.43 1.12 -3.47
N GLN A 300 18.76 2.29 -4.03
CA GLN A 300 19.04 3.50 -3.26
C GLN A 300 17.82 4.00 -2.47
N ARG A 301 16.63 3.98 -3.06
CA ARG A 301 15.39 4.33 -2.34
C ARG A 301 15.15 3.39 -1.16
N LYS A 302 15.41 2.09 -1.32
CA LYS A 302 15.29 1.10 -0.24
C LYS A 302 16.33 1.31 0.87
N SER A 303 17.59 1.62 0.54
CA SER A 303 18.61 1.91 1.55
C SER A 303 18.32 3.21 2.31
N HIS A 304 17.91 4.28 1.62
CA HIS A 304 17.48 5.52 2.26
C HIS A 304 16.26 5.31 3.18
N HIS A 305 15.27 4.53 2.75
CA HIS A 305 14.12 4.21 3.59
C HIS A 305 14.51 3.39 4.84
N LYS A 306 15.49 2.49 4.70
CA LYS A 306 16.02 1.69 5.82
C LYS A 306 16.81 2.54 6.82
N ASN A 307 17.57 3.53 6.35
CA ASN A 307 18.36 4.42 7.21
C ASN A 307 17.53 5.49 7.94
N LYS A 308 16.29 5.74 7.50
CA LYS A 308 15.36 6.71 8.12
C LYS A 308 14.46 6.08 9.20
N LYS A 309 14.48 4.75 9.34
CA LYS A 309 13.76 3.98 10.37
C LYS A 309 14.72 3.54 11.46
#